data_AF-A0A7C1P3T7-F1
#
_entry.id   AF-A0A7C1P3T7-F1
#
_cell.length_a   1.000
_cell.length_b   1.000
_cell.length_c   1.000
_cell.angle_alpha   90.00
_cell.angle_beta   90.00
_cell.angle_gamma   90.00
#
_symmetry.space_group_name_H-M   'P 1'
#
loop_
_entity.id
_entity.type
_entity.pdbx_description
1 polymer ?
#
loop_
_entity_poly.entity_id
_entity_poly.type
_entity_poly.pdbx_seq_one_letter_code
_entity_poly.pdbx_strand_id
1 'polypeptide(L)'
;MLPMDPLIRMAVERDIGGDEQIINTMNVTYRDITFKHLLLPIWISAFKFKDKVYRFLVNARTGEVQGERPWSWLKILLAALATAAVIGTVIIILLMYRNGG
;
A
#
# COMPACT_ATOMS: atom_id res chain seq x y z
N MET A 1 -5.96 -5.22 20.10
CA MET A 1 -5.51 -4.41 21.25
C MET A 1 -5.82 -2.96 20.92
N LEU A 2 -6.71 -2.31 21.67
CA LEU A 2 -7.07 -0.91 21.42
C LEU A 2 -5.85 -0.02 21.68
N PRO A 3 -5.64 1.08 20.94
CA PRO A 3 -4.48 1.97 21.11
C PRO A 3 -4.41 2.63 22.51
N MET A 4 -5.45 2.48 23.34
CA MET A 4 -5.55 3.06 24.67
C MET A 4 -4.85 2.23 25.77
N ASP A 5 -4.56 0.95 25.55
CA ASP A 5 -3.96 0.09 26.58
C ASP A 5 -2.57 0.58 27.04
N PRO A 6 -1.66 1.01 26.13
CA PRO A 6 -0.37 1.58 26.53
C PRO A 6 -0.51 2.84 27.39
N LEU A 7 -1.51 3.69 27.10
CA LEU A 7 -1.76 4.92 27.88
C LEU A 7 -2.23 4.61 29.29
N ILE A 8 -3.12 3.64 29.45
CA ILE A 8 -3.63 3.21 30.75
C ILE A 8 -2.50 2.59 31.57
N ARG A 9 -1.68 1.74 30.93
CA ARG A 9 -0.50 1.15 31.57
C ARG A 9 0.49 2.21 32.04
N MET A 10 0.86 3.17 31.19
CA MET A 10 1.75 4.27 31.59
C MET A 10 1.17 5.10 32.75
N ALA A 11 -0.15 5.31 32.79
CA ALA A 11 -0.78 6.01 33.89
C ALA A 11 -0.67 5.22 35.21
N VAL A 12 -0.88 3.90 35.16
CA VAL A 12 -0.67 3.00 36.31
C VAL A 12 0.79 3.01 36.75
N GLU A 13 1.74 2.93 35.81
CA GLU A 13 3.17 2.94 36.13
C GLU A 13 3.62 4.26 36.77
N ARG A 14 3.07 5.38 36.28
CA ARG A 14 3.33 6.69 36.87
C ARG A 14 2.75 6.83 38.29
N ASP A 15 1.61 6.19 38.55
CA ASP A 15 0.95 6.20 39.86
C ASP A 15 1.69 5.34 40.89
N ILE A 16 2.22 4.17 40.49
CA ILE A 16 3.06 3.32 41.33
C ILE A 16 4.40 4.02 41.66
N GLY A 17 5.06 4.56 40.63
CA GLY A 17 6.38 5.20 40.76
C GLY A 17 7.56 4.23 40.97
N GLY A 18 8.78 4.71 40.74
CA GLY A 18 10.01 3.90 40.81
C GLY A 18 10.46 3.32 39.46
N ASP A 19 11.71 2.87 39.41
CA ASP A 19 12.43 2.53 38.16
C ASP A 19 12.16 1.08 37.70
N GLU A 20 11.86 0.16 38.62
CA GLU A 20 11.42 -1.21 38.33
C GLU A 20 10.04 -1.45 38.91
N GLN A 21 9.06 -1.73 38.04
CA GLN A 21 7.67 -1.93 38.44
C GLN A 21 7.10 -3.20 37.81
N ILE A 22 6.32 -3.94 38.59
CA ILE A 22 5.63 -5.17 38.16
C ILE A 22 4.14 -4.99 38.45
N ILE A 23 3.33 -4.96 37.39
CA ILE A 23 1.87 -4.88 37.49
C ILE A 23 1.32 -6.32 37.57
N ASN A 24 1.03 -6.79 38.78
CA ASN A 24 0.52 -8.15 39.01
C ASN A 24 -0.89 -8.37 38.46
N THR A 25 -1.75 -7.35 38.49
CA THR A 25 -3.12 -7.43 37.96
C THR A 25 -3.58 -6.04 37.52
N MET A 26 -4.15 -5.94 36.32
CA MET A 26 -4.74 -4.72 35.79
C MET A 26 -6.11 -5.08 35.22
N ASN A 27 -7.19 -4.59 35.84
CA ASN A 27 -8.55 -4.84 35.38
C ASN A 27 -9.16 -3.54 34.85
N VAL A 28 -9.18 -3.41 33.52
CA VAL A 28 -9.69 -2.22 32.83
C VAL A 28 -11.11 -2.49 32.37
N THR A 29 -12.08 -1.78 32.96
CA THR A 29 -13.49 -1.85 32.53
C THR A 29 -13.82 -0.66 31.66
N TYR A 30 -14.11 -0.91 30.37
CA TYR A 30 -14.63 0.10 29.46
C TYR A 30 -16.17 0.11 29.54
N ARG A 31 -16.77 1.30 29.72
CA ARG A 31 -18.23 1.49 29.68
C ARG A 31 -18.58 2.54 28.63
N ASP A 32 -19.75 2.39 28.01
CA ASP A 32 -20.33 3.35 27.06
C ASP A 32 -19.39 3.76 25.92
N ILE A 33 -18.70 2.78 25.32
CA ILE A 33 -17.83 3.01 24.16
C ILE A 33 -18.71 3.49 22.99
N THR A 34 -18.71 4.79 22.77
CA THR A 34 -19.43 5.43 21.66
C THR A 34 -18.53 5.56 20.44
N PHE A 35 -19.09 5.25 19.27
CA PHE A 35 -18.37 5.44 18.00
C PHE A 35 -18.39 6.92 17.63
N LYS A 36 -17.22 7.54 17.56
CA LYS A 36 -17.08 8.85 16.90
C LYS A 36 -16.99 8.62 15.40
N HIS A 37 -17.94 9.18 14.65
CA HIS A 37 -17.84 9.25 13.21
C HIS A 37 -16.78 10.30 12.85
N LEU A 38 -15.60 9.83 12.44
CA LEU A 38 -14.53 10.71 11.94
C LEU A 38 -14.78 10.99 10.47
N LEU A 39 -15.14 12.24 10.15
CA LEU A 39 -15.20 12.72 8.77
C LEU A 39 -13.79 13.05 8.30
N LEU A 40 -13.11 12.05 7.72
CA LEU A 40 -11.84 12.26 7.04
C LEU A 40 -12.13 12.77 5.62
N PRO A 41 -11.42 13.81 5.15
CA PRO A 41 -11.66 14.38 3.84
C PRO A 41 -11.01 13.48 2.77
N ILE A 42 -11.75 12.45 2.34
CA ILE A 42 -11.35 11.48 1.31
C ILE A 42 -12.38 11.46 0.18
N TRP A 43 -11.91 11.35 -1.07
CA TRP A 43 -12.76 11.14 -2.23
C TRP A 43 -12.56 9.72 -2.75
N ILE A 44 -13.64 8.98 -2.91
CA ILE A 44 -13.63 7.61 -3.42
C ILE A 44 -14.34 7.59 -4.76
N SER A 45 -13.65 7.12 -5.81
CA SER A 45 -14.26 6.88 -7.12
C SER A 45 -13.96 5.47 -7.59
N ALA A 46 -14.97 4.82 -8.15
CA ALA A 46 -14.88 3.47 -8.68
C ALA A 46 -15.31 3.50 -10.15
N PHE A 47 -14.43 3.11 -11.06
CA PHE A 47 -14.76 2.94 -12.47
C PHE A 47 -14.67 1.46 -12.86
N LYS A 48 -15.61 1.00 -13.69
CA LYS A 48 -15.62 -0.36 -14.21
C LYS A 48 -14.91 -0.36 -15.57
N PHE A 49 -13.86 -1.16 -15.71
CA PHE A 49 -13.16 -1.35 -16.99
C PHE A 49 -12.91 -2.85 -17.21
N LYS A 50 -13.39 -3.38 -18.35
CA LYS A 50 -13.27 -4.81 -18.72
C LYS A 50 -13.67 -5.78 -17.59
N ASP A 51 -14.85 -5.57 -17.00
CA ASP A 51 -15.38 -6.33 -15.86
C ASP A 51 -14.57 -6.31 -14.55
N LYS A 52 -13.48 -5.53 -14.48
CA LYS A 52 -12.78 -5.24 -13.24
C LYS A 52 -13.15 -3.86 -12.71
N VAL A 53 -13.43 -3.79 -11.41
CA VAL A 53 -13.70 -2.54 -10.72
C VAL A 53 -12.36 -1.98 -10.25
N TYR A 54 -11.99 -0.82 -10.78
CA TYR A 54 -10.81 -0.08 -10.36
C TYR A 54 -11.26 1.02 -9.41
N ARG A 55 -10.76 0.95 -8.17
CA ARG A 55 -11.03 1.96 -7.13
C ARG A 55 -9.79 2.82 -6.98
N PHE A 56 -9.98 4.13 -7.01
CA PHE A 56 -8.94 5.07 -6.63
C PHE A 56 -9.44 5.96 -5.50
N LEU A 57 -8.53 6.20 -4.56
CA LEU A 57 -8.71 6.95 -3.33
C LEU A 57 -7.88 8.21 -3.46
N VAL A 58 -8.51 9.37 -3.27
CA VAL A 58 -7.81 10.66 -3.29
C VAL A 58 -7.89 11.28 -1.92
N ASN A 59 -6.73 11.60 -1.34
CA ASN A 59 -6.67 12.39 -0.12
C ASN A 59 -7.01 13.85 -0.47
N ALA A 60 -8.12 14.37 0.05
CA ALA A 60 -8.55 15.73 -0.28
C ALA A 60 -7.66 16.82 0.32
N ARG A 61 -6.77 16.46 1.27
CA ARG A 61 -5.85 17.39 1.92
C ARG A 61 -4.51 17.49 1.22
N THR A 62 -3.97 16.38 0.70
CA THR A 62 -2.66 16.34 0.03
C THR A 62 -2.77 16.24 -1.49
N GLY A 63 -3.91 15.83 -2.03
CA GLY A 63 -4.10 15.56 -3.46
C GLY A 63 -3.45 14.25 -3.93
N GLU A 64 -2.89 13.44 -3.02
CA GLU A 64 -2.30 12.16 -3.37
C GLU A 64 -3.38 11.18 -3.83
N VAL A 65 -3.13 10.57 -5.00
CA VAL A 65 -4.01 9.57 -5.62
C VAL A 65 -3.40 8.20 -5.41
N GLN A 66 -4.11 7.35 -4.68
CA GLN A 66 -3.77 5.94 -4.46
C GLN A 66 -4.79 5.08 -5.20
N GLY A 67 -4.37 4.35 -6.22
CA GLY A 67 -5.28 3.49 -6.99
C GLY A 67 -4.53 2.62 -7.99
N GLU A 68 -5.02 1.40 -8.19
CA GLU A 68 -4.48 0.51 -9.21
C GLU A 68 -4.77 1.07 -10.60
N ARG A 69 -3.71 1.42 -11.35
CA ARG A 69 -3.85 1.81 -12.75
C ARG A 69 -4.01 0.56 -13.62
N PRO A 70 -4.98 0.52 -14.56
CA PRO A 70 -5.05 -0.55 -15.54
C PRO A 70 -3.82 -0.46 -16.46
N TRP A 71 -2.96 -1.47 -16.41
CA TRP A 71 -1.84 -1.56 -17.34
C TRP A 71 -2.37 -1.85 -18.74
N SER A 72 -2.03 -0.99 -19.70
CA SER A 72 -2.42 -1.19 -21.09
C SER A 72 -1.63 -2.35 -21.68
N TRP A 73 -2.31 -3.47 -21.95
CA TRP A 73 -1.75 -4.64 -22.63
C TRP A 73 -0.98 -4.27 -23.90
N LEU A 74 -1.44 -3.25 -24.63
CA LEU A 74 -0.77 -2.73 -25.82
C LEU A 74 0.62 -2.15 -25.51
N LYS A 75 0.78 -1.43 -24.39
CA LYS A 75 2.09 -0.90 -23.98
C LYS A 75 3.07 -2.03 -23.66
N ILE A 76 2.59 -3.08 -23.00
CA ILE A 76 3.40 -4.26 -22.67
C ILE A 76 3.78 -5.02 -23.95
N LEU A 77 2.81 -5.22 -24.86
CA LEU A 77 3.03 -5.91 -26.12
C LEU A 77 4.02 -5.15 -27.03
N LEU A 78 3.88 -3.83 -27.15
CA LEU A 78 4.82 -3.01 -27.90
C LEU A 78 6.22 -3.02 -27.30
N ALA A 79 6.35 -2.94 -25.97
CA ALA A 79 7.65 -3.06 -25.30
C ALA A 79 8.28 -4.43 -25.56
N ALA A 80 7.51 -5.51 -25.44
CA ALA A 80 7.99 -6.87 -25.70
C ALA A 80 8.43 -7.06 -27.16
N LEU A 81 7.64 -6.56 -28.13
CA LEU A 81 7.99 -6.62 -29.55
C LEU A 81 9.26 -5.82 -29.87
N ALA A 82 9.40 -4.62 -29.31
CA ALA A 82 10.60 -3.81 -29.48
C ALA A 82 11.84 -4.53 -28.93
N THR A 83 11.75 -5.11 -27.74
CA THR A 83 12.85 -5.92 -27.17
C THR A 83 13.18 -7.13 -28.04
N ALA A 84 12.16 -7.87 -28.52
CA ALA A 84 12.37 -9.02 -29.39
C ALA A 84 13.04 -8.63 -30.73
N ALA A 85 12.63 -7.51 -31.32
CA ALA A 85 13.22 -7.01 -32.57
C ALA A 85 14.70 -6.64 -32.41
N VAL A 86 15.06 -5.99 -31.28
CA VAL A 86 16.46 -5.66 -30.97
C VAL A 86 17.29 -6.94 -30.82
N ILE A 87 16.82 -7.92 -30.05
CA ILE A 87 17.53 -9.19 -29.85
C ILE A 87 17.69 -9.93 -31.18
N GLY A 88 16.63 -10.02 -31.98
CA GLY A 88 16.68 -10.66 -33.30
C GLY A 88 17.69 -10.01 -34.23
N THR A 89 17.73 -8.67 -34.25
CA THR A 89 18.71 -7.91 -35.05
C THR A 89 20.15 -8.22 -34.62
N VAL A 90 20.42 -8.24 -33.31
CA VAL A 90 21.75 -8.56 -32.78
C VAL A 90 22.17 -9.98 -33.15
N ILE A 91 21.27 -10.95 -33.02
CA ILE A 91 21.56 -12.35 -33.40
C ILE A 91 21.88 -12.46 -34.89
N ILE A 92 21.09 -11.82 -35.76
CA ILE A 92 21.33 -11.83 -37.21
C ILE A 92 22.71 -11.26 -37.53
N ILE A 93 23.08 -10.12 -36.94
CA ILE A 93 24.38 -9.50 -37.13
C ILE A 93 25.51 -10.44 -36.67
N LEU A 94 25.37 -11.08 -35.51
CA LEU A 94 26.35 -12.03 -34.99
C LEU A 94 26.48 -13.27 -35.89
N LEU A 95 25.38 -13.78 -36.42
CA LEU A 95 25.38 -14.91 -37.36
C LEU A 95 26.03 -14.55 -38.70
N MET A 96 25.77 -13.35 -39.21
CA MET A 96 26.43 -12.83 -40.42
C MET A 96 27.95 -12.70 -40.20
N TYR A 97 28.37 -12.17 -39.04
CA TYR A 97 29.78 -12.07 -38.69
C TYR A 97 30.46 -13.45 -38.58
N ARG A 98 29.78 -14.44 -37.99
CA ARG A 98 30.31 -15.81 -37.85
C ARG A 98 30.43 -16.55 -39.18
N ASN A 99 29.50 -16.34 -40.12
CA ASN A 99 29.47 -17.05 -41.40
C ASN A 99 30.36 -16.42 -42.50
N GLY A 100 30.85 -15.18 -42.27
CA GLY A 100 31.68 -14.44 -43.22
C GLY A 100 33.19 -14.54 -42.97
N GLY A 101 33.64 -15.50 -42.15
CA GLY A 101 35.05 -15.79 -41.86
C GLY A 101 35.48 -17.16 -42.34
#